data_AF-F5B6Y4-F1
#
_entry.id   AF-F5B6Y4-F1
#
_cell.length_a   1.000
_cell.length_b   1.000
_cell.length_c   1.000
_cell.angle_alpha   90.00
_cell.angle_beta   90.00
_cell.angle_gamma   90.00
#
_symmetry.space_group_name_H-M   'P 1'
#
loop_
_entity.id
_entity.type
_entity.pdbx_description
1 polymer ?
#
loop_
_entity_poly.entity_id
_entity_poly.type
_entity_poly.pdbx_seq_one_letter_code
_entity_poly.pdbx_strand_id
1 'polypeptide(L)'
;HFHVEIIEPKHVYLLAENSTNALTGEFYCQLIPLLDGHHSFEEICNIFAEQADPEDIEYVLNRLQTKGYLTEATPQLPESAAAFWSLLNIEPQLAYECLQQTTVYTAAVGNTSTLLLSEALTAVGIKTRPWVPEVASKKDDNTLLVVLTDDYLQPEL
;
A
#
# COMPACT_ATOMS: atom_id res chain seq x y z
N HIS A 1 3.03 -9.25 -3.12
CA HIS A 1 3.85 -8.99 -4.32
C HIS A 1 4.16 -10.33 -5.00
N PHE A 2 4.05 -10.40 -6.32
CA PHE A 2 4.40 -11.61 -7.08
C PHE A 2 5.69 -11.38 -7.85
N HIS A 3 6.54 -12.41 -7.94
CA HIS A 3 7.53 -12.55 -8.98
C HIS A 3 6.88 -13.27 -10.17
N VAL A 4 7.01 -12.72 -11.36
CA VAL A 4 6.36 -13.24 -12.56
C VAL A 4 7.38 -13.98 -13.41
N GLU A 5 7.06 -15.22 -13.78
CA GLU A 5 7.83 -16.02 -14.72
C GLU A 5 6.93 -16.46 -15.89
N ILE A 6 7.30 -16.07 -17.12
CA ILE A 6 6.53 -16.36 -18.32
C ILE A 6 7.19 -17.50 -19.08
N ILE A 7 6.45 -18.60 -19.24
CA ILE A 7 6.84 -19.79 -20.00
C ILE A 7 5.97 -19.85 -21.25
N GLU A 8 6.53 -19.36 -22.35
CA GLU A 8 5.88 -19.38 -23.65
C GLU A 8 5.53 -20.81 -24.11
N PRO A 9 4.47 -20.98 -24.92
CA PRO A 9 3.60 -19.91 -25.45
C PRO A 9 2.39 -19.59 -24.56
N LYS A 10 2.15 -20.33 -23.48
CA LYS A 10 0.82 -20.38 -22.82
C LYS A 10 0.82 -20.30 -21.30
N HIS A 11 1.94 -20.19 -20.61
CA HIS A 11 1.97 -20.29 -19.16
C HIS A 11 2.61 -19.07 -18.53
N VAL A 12 1.96 -18.53 -17.49
CA VAL A 12 2.54 -17.51 -16.61
C VAL A 12 2.45 -18.01 -15.17
N TYR A 13 3.57 -18.01 -14.48
CA TYR A 13 3.66 -18.34 -13.07
C TYR A 13 3.79 -17.06 -12.23
N LEU A 14 2.89 -16.92 -11.27
CA LEU A 14 2.90 -15.88 -10.24
C LEU A 14 3.44 -16.51 -8.95
N LEU A 15 4.69 -16.23 -8.63
CA LEU A 15 5.40 -16.77 -7.47
C LEU A 15 5.34 -15.76 -6.32
N ALA A 16 4.83 -16.16 -5.17
CA ALA A 16 4.91 -15.42 -3.92
C ALA A 16 5.61 -16.28 -2.86
N GLU A 17 6.02 -15.68 -1.74
CA GLU A 17 6.73 -16.39 -0.67
C GLU A 17 5.94 -17.59 -0.11
N ASN A 18 4.61 -17.49 -0.11
CA ASN A 18 3.71 -18.49 0.47
C ASN A 18 2.76 -19.14 -0.55
N SER A 19 2.87 -18.82 -1.84
CA SER A 19 1.97 -19.35 -2.86
C SER A 19 2.57 -19.34 -4.26
N THR A 20 2.07 -20.23 -5.12
CA THR A 20 2.41 -20.26 -6.54
C THR A 20 1.14 -20.47 -7.32
N ASN A 21 0.85 -19.57 -8.25
CA ASN A 21 -0.34 -19.62 -9.10
C ASN A 21 0.08 -19.67 -10.57
N ALA A 22 -0.61 -20.49 -11.38
CA ALA A 22 -0.38 -20.57 -12.81
C ALA A 22 -1.59 -20.00 -13.57
N LEU A 23 -1.32 -19.11 -14.51
CA LEU A 23 -2.27 -18.62 -15.51
C LEU A 23 -1.96 -19.31 -16.84
N THR A 24 -3.00 -19.82 -17.51
CA THR A 24 -2.86 -20.53 -18.78
C THR A 24 -3.59 -19.78 -19.89
N GLY A 25 -2.86 -19.39 -20.93
CA GLY A 25 -3.37 -18.72 -22.13
C GLY A 25 -2.29 -17.84 -22.78
N GLU A 26 -2.29 -17.76 -24.11
CA GLU A 26 -1.38 -16.90 -24.89
C GLU A 26 -1.61 -15.43 -24.55
N PHE A 27 -2.88 -15.05 -24.35
CA PHE A 27 -3.27 -13.71 -23.94
C PHE A 27 -2.62 -13.28 -22.61
N TYR A 28 -2.55 -14.18 -21.60
CA TYR A 28 -1.88 -13.87 -20.33
C TYR A 28 -0.37 -13.65 -20.50
N CYS A 29 0.28 -14.35 -21.42
CA CYS A 29 1.71 -14.18 -21.68
C CYS A 29 2.02 -12.78 -22.25
N GLN A 30 1.07 -12.18 -22.98
CA GLN A 30 1.21 -10.84 -23.53
C GLN A 30 0.71 -9.75 -22.57
N LEU A 31 -0.36 -10.01 -21.82
CA LEU A 31 -0.97 -9.05 -20.90
C LEU A 31 -0.11 -8.79 -19.65
N ILE A 32 0.38 -9.86 -19.00
CA ILE A 32 1.05 -9.74 -17.70
C ILE A 32 2.30 -8.83 -17.72
N PRO A 33 3.16 -8.83 -18.77
CA PRO A 33 4.26 -7.87 -18.89
C PRO A 33 3.85 -6.40 -18.83
N LEU A 34 2.61 -6.07 -19.22
CA LEU A 34 2.08 -4.71 -19.22
C LEU A 34 1.46 -4.32 -17.88
N LEU A 35 1.31 -5.27 -16.94
CA LEU A 35 0.78 -5.01 -15.59
C LEU A 35 1.91 -4.68 -14.61
N ASP A 36 2.80 -3.78 -15.02
CA ASP A 36 3.96 -3.32 -14.26
C ASP A 36 3.67 -2.09 -13.39
N GLY A 37 2.43 -1.59 -13.41
CA GLY A 37 1.99 -0.38 -12.71
C GLY A 37 2.24 0.93 -13.46
N HIS A 38 2.85 0.89 -14.65
CA HIS A 38 3.13 2.08 -15.46
C HIS A 38 2.15 2.25 -16.62
N HIS A 39 1.43 1.20 -17.00
CA HIS A 39 0.44 1.24 -18.07
C HIS A 39 -0.98 1.46 -17.53
N SER A 40 -1.67 2.42 -18.13
CA SER A 40 -3.09 2.67 -17.91
C SER A 40 -3.97 1.68 -18.68
N PHE A 41 -5.24 1.55 -18.27
CA PHE A 41 -6.22 0.72 -18.96
C PHE A 41 -6.37 1.09 -20.45
N GLU A 42 -6.42 2.38 -20.77
CA GLU A 42 -6.53 2.86 -22.15
C GLU A 42 -5.32 2.46 -23.00
N GLU A 43 -4.10 2.54 -22.44
CA GLU A 43 -2.88 2.11 -23.14
C GLU A 43 -2.87 0.60 -23.40
N ILE A 44 -3.30 -0.21 -22.42
CA ILE A 44 -3.42 -1.66 -22.57
C ILE A 44 -4.45 -1.99 -23.67
N CYS A 45 -5.62 -1.35 -23.65
CA CYS A 45 -6.64 -1.52 -24.69
C CYS A 45 -6.12 -1.14 -26.08
N ASN A 46 -5.35 -0.05 -26.20
CA ASN A 46 -4.75 0.35 -27.47
C ASN A 46 -3.73 -0.68 -27.99
N ILE A 47 -2.95 -1.30 -27.12
CA ILE A 47 -1.98 -2.36 -27.50
C ILE A 47 -2.71 -3.60 -28.03
N PHE A 48 -3.85 -3.95 -27.44
CA PHE A 48 -4.62 -5.15 -27.78
C PHE A 48 -5.79 -4.90 -28.75
N ALA A 49 -5.92 -3.70 -29.33
CA ALA A 49 -7.08 -3.30 -30.12
C ALA A 49 -7.38 -4.21 -31.33
N GLU A 50 -6.37 -4.90 -31.87
CA GLU A 50 -6.56 -5.87 -32.97
C GLU A 50 -6.87 -7.30 -32.50
N GLN A 51 -6.69 -7.59 -31.21
CA GLN A 51 -6.75 -8.94 -30.63
C GLN A 51 -7.94 -9.17 -29.71
N ALA A 52 -8.40 -8.13 -28.99
CA ALA A 52 -9.47 -8.23 -28.02
C ALA A 52 -10.25 -6.92 -27.93
N ASP A 53 -11.55 -7.02 -27.64
CA ASP A 53 -12.37 -5.85 -27.36
C ASP A 53 -12.08 -5.32 -25.94
N PRO A 54 -12.25 -4.02 -25.68
CA PRO A 54 -12.01 -3.43 -24.35
C PRO A 54 -12.80 -4.12 -23.23
N GLU A 55 -14.01 -4.60 -23.50
CA GLU A 55 -14.86 -5.32 -22.54
C GLU A 55 -14.22 -6.66 -22.12
N ASP A 56 -13.56 -7.37 -23.04
CA ASP A 56 -12.87 -8.62 -22.75
C ASP A 56 -11.62 -8.38 -21.89
N ILE A 57 -10.88 -7.30 -22.18
CA ILE A 57 -9.71 -6.89 -21.41
C ILE A 57 -10.14 -6.51 -19.98
N GLU A 58 -11.19 -5.70 -19.84
CA GLU A 58 -11.77 -5.32 -18.55
C GLU A 58 -12.21 -6.55 -17.76
N TYR A 59 -12.90 -7.50 -18.42
CA TYR A 59 -13.31 -8.76 -17.79
C TYR A 59 -12.12 -9.56 -17.26
N VAL A 60 -11.04 -9.67 -18.03
CA VAL A 60 -9.83 -10.39 -17.60
C VAL A 60 -9.15 -9.70 -16.42
N LEU A 61 -8.99 -8.37 -16.47
CA LEU A 61 -8.39 -7.59 -15.37
C LEU A 61 -9.21 -7.70 -14.08
N ASN A 62 -10.54 -7.56 -14.18
CA ASN A 62 -11.44 -7.72 -13.04
C ASN A 62 -11.37 -9.14 -12.46
N ARG A 63 -11.26 -10.17 -13.32
CA ARG A 63 -11.06 -11.55 -12.86
C ARG A 63 -9.73 -11.74 -12.13
N LEU A 64 -8.65 -11.11 -12.57
CA LEU A 64 -7.35 -11.13 -11.89
C LEU A 64 -7.42 -10.40 -10.54
N GLN A 65 -8.09 -9.25 -10.49
CA GLN A 65 -8.29 -8.47 -9.25
C GLN A 65 -9.15 -9.23 -8.23
N THR A 66 -10.26 -9.84 -8.67
CA THR A 66 -11.14 -10.66 -7.83
C THR A 66 -10.40 -11.87 -7.23
N LYS A 67 -9.40 -12.40 -7.94
CA LYS A 67 -8.53 -13.48 -7.45
C LYS A 67 -7.37 -12.99 -6.58
N GLY A 68 -7.22 -11.68 -6.38
CA GLY A 68 -6.13 -11.08 -5.62
C GLY A 68 -4.78 -11.09 -6.35
N TYR A 69 -4.76 -11.27 -7.67
CA TYR A 69 -3.53 -11.28 -8.48
C TYR A 69 -3.16 -9.90 -9.02
N LEU A 70 -4.13 -8.99 -9.05
CA LEU A 70 -3.97 -7.62 -9.50
C LEU A 70 -4.42 -6.67 -8.40
N THR A 71 -3.66 -5.59 -8.21
CA THR A 71 -4.01 -4.47 -7.34
C THR A 71 -3.66 -3.18 -8.05
N GLU A 72 -4.34 -2.09 -7.74
CA GLU A 72 -4.00 -0.79 -8.29
C GLU A 72 -2.63 -0.35 -7.77
N ALA A 73 -1.84 0.26 -8.64
CA ALA A 73 -0.59 0.87 -8.24
C ALA A 73 -0.88 2.10 -7.37
N THR A 74 -0.14 2.26 -6.27
CA THR A 74 -0.19 3.44 -5.42
C THR A 74 1.11 4.23 -5.61
N PRO A 75 1.18 5.13 -6.61
CA PRO A 75 2.42 5.83 -6.97
C PRO A 75 2.94 6.75 -5.85
N GLN A 76 2.11 7.07 -4.86
CA GLN A 76 2.49 7.88 -3.71
C GLN A 76 3.28 7.09 -2.65
N LEU A 77 3.29 5.75 -2.73
CA LEU A 77 4.04 4.88 -1.83
C LEU A 77 5.23 4.24 -2.56
N PRO A 78 6.39 4.09 -1.89
CA PRO A 78 7.44 3.21 -2.37
C PRO A 78 6.92 1.77 -2.56
N GLU A 79 7.43 1.03 -3.54
CA GLU A 79 7.03 -0.35 -3.82
C GLU A 79 7.12 -1.26 -2.59
N SER A 80 8.16 -1.09 -1.77
CA SER A 80 8.35 -1.84 -0.53
C SER A 80 7.27 -1.55 0.51
N ALA A 81 6.80 -0.31 0.61
CA ALA A 81 5.70 0.07 1.49
C ALA A 81 4.35 -0.46 0.98
N ALA A 82 4.10 -0.37 -0.32
CA ALA A 82 2.90 -0.95 -0.93
C ALA A 82 2.84 -2.47 -0.71
N ALA A 83 3.97 -3.17 -0.93
CA ALA A 83 4.07 -4.61 -0.67
C ALA A 83 3.80 -4.96 0.79
N PHE A 84 4.32 -4.18 1.75
CA PHE A 84 4.05 -4.36 3.18
C PHE A 84 2.56 -4.29 3.51
N TRP A 85 1.85 -3.27 3.01
CA TRP A 85 0.40 -3.14 3.24
C TRP A 85 -0.40 -4.26 2.58
N SER A 86 -0.06 -4.63 1.34
CA SER A 86 -0.70 -5.76 0.66
C SER A 86 -0.51 -7.09 1.41
N LEU A 87 0.66 -7.32 2.03
CA LEU A 87 0.91 -8.52 2.86
C LEU A 87 -0.01 -8.57 4.10
N LEU A 88 -0.43 -7.41 4.62
CA LEU A 88 -1.40 -7.30 5.70
C LEU A 88 -2.86 -7.39 5.23
N ASN A 89 -3.10 -7.70 3.95
CA ASN A 89 -4.41 -7.64 3.28
C ASN A 89 -5.06 -6.25 3.35
N ILE A 90 -4.25 -5.19 3.37
CA ILE A 90 -4.71 -3.80 3.30
C ILE A 90 -4.38 -3.25 1.91
N GLU A 91 -5.35 -2.61 1.28
CA GLU A 91 -5.13 -1.93 0.00
C GLU A 91 -4.13 -0.77 0.16
N PRO A 92 -3.04 -0.72 -0.62
CA PRO A 92 -2.00 0.30 -0.44
C PRO A 92 -2.51 1.74 -0.57
N GLN A 93 -3.46 1.98 -1.47
CA GLN A 93 -4.09 3.30 -1.65
C GLN A 93 -4.87 3.72 -0.39
N LEU A 94 -5.69 2.81 0.15
CA LEU A 94 -6.41 3.02 1.41
C LEU A 94 -5.44 3.30 2.57
N ALA A 95 -4.36 2.53 2.67
CA ALA A 95 -3.33 2.74 3.68
C ALA A 95 -2.71 4.15 3.58
N TYR A 96 -2.35 4.57 2.36
CA TYR A 96 -1.83 5.92 2.12
C TYR A 96 -2.82 7.01 2.54
N GLU A 97 -4.09 6.89 2.17
CA GLU A 97 -5.14 7.84 2.55
C GLU A 97 -5.32 7.93 4.07
N CYS A 98 -5.36 6.80 4.77
CA CYS A 98 -5.42 6.74 6.22
C CYS A 98 -4.19 7.43 6.86
N LEU A 99 -2.99 7.18 6.35
CA LEU A 99 -1.76 7.82 6.83
C LEU A 99 -1.79 9.35 6.63
N GLN A 100 -2.34 9.82 5.50
CA GLN A 100 -2.45 11.26 5.22
C GLN A 100 -3.49 11.96 6.10
N GLN A 101 -4.54 11.25 6.51
CA GLN A 101 -5.59 11.79 7.38
C GLN A 101 -5.23 11.71 8.87
N THR A 102 -4.30 10.83 9.24
CA THR A 102 -3.92 10.61 10.64
C THR A 102 -2.88 11.62 11.10
N THR A 103 -3.10 12.22 12.27
CA THR A 103 -2.08 13.03 12.96
C THR A 103 -1.69 12.38 14.27
N VAL A 104 -0.39 12.13 14.45
CA VAL A 104 0.17 11.61 15.69
C VAL A 104 0.73 12.75 16.53
N TYR A 105 0.16 12.93 17.71
CA TYR A 105 0.68 13.84 18.70
C TYR A 105 1.72 13.13 19.55
N THR A 106 2.83 13.81 19.84
CA THR A 106 3.90 13.27 20.68
C THR A 106 4.11 14.14 21.91
N ALA A 107 4.22 13.51 23.06
CA ALA A 107 4.57 14.14 24.34
C ALA A 107 5.67 13.33 25.02
N ALA A 108 6.53 13.99 25.80
CA ALA A 108 7.50 13.33 26.67
C ALA A 108 7.21 13.71 28.12
N VAL A 109 7.24 12.70 28.99
CA VAL A 109 7.12 12.84 30.45
C VAL A 109 8.33 12.15 31.07
N GLY A 110 9.01 12.82 32.00
CA GLY A 110 10.27 12.34 32.57
C GLY A 110 11.49 12.64 31.69
N ASN A 111 12.55 11.85 31.81
CA ASN A 111 13.84 12.10 31.15
C ASN A 111 13.94 11.41 29.77
N THR A 112 12.99 11.69 28.89
CA THR A 112 12.93 11.12 27.53
C THR A 112 12.71 12.19 26.47
N SER A 113 12.97 11.84 25.21
CA SER A 113 12.84 12.74 24.06
C SER A 113 11.99 12.10 22.96
N THR A 114 11.08 12.88 22.38
CA THR A 114 10.23 12.44 21.27
C THR A 114 10.89 12.56 19.89
N LEU A 115 12.10 13.12 19.81
CA LEU A 115 12.76 13.48 18.55
C LEU A 115 12.94 12.28 17.61
N LEU A 116 13.58 11.20 18.09
CA LEU A 116 13.82 10.00 17.28
C LEU A 116 12.52 9.33 16.83
N LEU A 117 11.50 9.33 17.69
CA LEU A 117 10.19 8.80 17.32
C LEU A 117 9.53 9.64 16.23
N SER A 118 9.59 10.97 16.36
CA SER A 118 9.01 11.89 15.38
C SER A 118 9.68 11.76 14.00
N GLU A 119 11.01 11.59 13.97
CA GLU A 119 11.77 11.35 12.74
C GLU A 119 11.38 10.03 12.10
N ALA A 120 11.32 8.94 12.87
CA ALA A 120 10.93 7.62 12.38
C ALA A 120 9.50 7.60 11.81
N LEU A 121 8.55 8.23 12.50
CA LEU A 121 7.16 8.35 12.03
C LEU A 121 7.08 9.20 10.75
N THR A 122 7.82 10.29 10.68
CA THR A 122 7.83 11.16 9.49
C THR A 122 8.46 10.46 8.28
N ALA A 123 9.50 9.65 8.50
CA ALA A 123 10.15 8.86 7.45
C ALA A 123 9.22 7.83 6.80
N VAL A 124 8.19 7.36 7.52
CA VAL A 124 7.16 6.45 6.98
C VAL A 124 5.89 7.20 6.52
N GLY A 125 5.93 8.53 6.45
CA GLY A 125 4.84 9.36 5.91
C GLY A 125 3.75 9.72 6.92
N ILE A 126 3.95 9.47 8.22
CA ILE A 126 3.00 9.84 9.28
C ILE A 126 3.23 11.30 9.71
N LYS A 127 2.15 12.09 9.75
CA LYS A 127 2.20 13.47 10.23
C LYS A 127 2.35 13.47 11.75
N THR A 128 3.42 14.08 12.24
CA THR A 128 3.67 14.24 13.68
C THR A 128 3.54 15.69 14.12
N ARG A 129 3.01 15.90 15.33
CA ARG A 129 2.96 17.21 15.99
C ARG A 129 3.31 17.08 17.47
N PRO A 130 3.95 18.09 18.09
CA PRO A 130 4.06 18.13 19.54
C PRO A 130 2.66 18.29 20.14
N TRP A 131 2.38 17.54 21.20
CA TRP A 131 1.14 17.71 21.94
C TRP A 131 1.16 19.02 22.74
N VAL A 132 0.08 19.80 22.62
CA VAL A 132 -0.14 21.01 23.42
C VAL A 132 -1.55 20.91 24.02
N PRO A 133 -1.72 21.11 25.34
CA PRO A 133 -3.00 20.91 26.04
C PRO A 133 -4.19 21.66 25.41
N GLU A 134 -3.93 22.82 24.79
CA GLU A 134 -4.94 23.68 24.17
C GLU A 134 -5.60 23.05 22.92
N VAL A 135 -4.95 22.08 22.28
CA VAL A 135 -5.41 21.43 21.05
C VAL A 135 -6.38 20.27 21.34
N ALA A 136 -6.52 19.84 22.61
CA ALA A 136 -7.40 18.76 23.05
C ALA A 136 -8.90 19.01 22.85
N SER A 137 -9.27 20.24 22.44
CA SER A 137 -10.66 20.67 22.31
C SER A 137 -11.35 20.17 21.03
N LYS A 138 -10.59 19.63 20.06
CA LYS A 138 -11.16 18.98 18.87
C LYS A 138 -10.87 17.49 18.94
N LYS A 139 -11.92 16.72 19.17
CA LYS A 139 -11.92 15.27 19.03
C LYS A 139 -11.85 14.97 17.54
N ASP A 140 -10.65 14.99 16.98
CA ASP A 140 -10.42 14.51 15.62
C ASP A 140 -10.34 12.98 15.71
N ASP A 141 -11.32 12.29 15.12
CA ASP A 141 -11.46 10.81 15.18
C ASP A 141 -10.23 10.07 14.62
N ASN A 142 -9.37 10.75 13.86
CA ASN A 142 -8.15 10.21 13.25
C ASN A 142 -6.88 10.75 13.93
N THR A 143 -6.86 10.78 15.27
CA THR A 143 -5.69 11.24 16.03
C THR A 143 -5.24 10.20 17.06
N LEU A 144 -3.93 10.12 17.24
CA LEU A 144 -3.31 9.27 18.25
C LEU A 144 -2.32 10.12 19.07
N LEU A 145 -2.42 10.07 20.40
CA LEU A 145 -1.43 10.65 21.30
C LEU A 145 -0.48 9.57 21.77
N VAL A 146 0.81 9.75 21.50
CA VAL A 146 1.89 8.90 22.00
C VAL A 146 2.66 9.68 23.06
N VAL A 147 2.62 9.18 24.30
CA VAL A 147 3.38 9.73 25.42
C VAL A 147 4.58 8.83 25.67
N LEU A 148 5.78 9.36 25.49
CA LEU A 148 7.01 8.70 25.87
C LEU A 148 7.26 8.97 27.34
N THR A 149 7.54 7.93 28.10
CA THR A 149 7.96 8.05 29.49
C THR A 149 9.05 7.05 29.83
N ASP A 150 9.89 7.41 30.78
CA ASP A 150 10.88 6.51 31.39
C ASP A 150 10.29 5.65 32.51
N ASP A 151 9.21 6.13 33.15
CA ASP A 151 8.48 5.42 34.21
C ASP A 151 6.97 5.69 34.09
N TYR A 152 6.19 4.62 33.98
CA TYR A 152 4.73 4.69 33.90
C TYR A 152 4.06 5.18 35.20
N LEU A 153 4.82 5.35 36.28
CA LEU A 153 4.35 5.87 37.57
C LEU A 153 4.63 7.37 37.76
N GLN A 154 5.10 8.09 36.72
CA GLN A 154 5.30 9.54 36.78
C GLN A 154 3.96 10.25 37.10
N PRO A 155 3.91 11.13 38.11
CA PRO A 155 2.67 11.81 38.51
C PRO A 155 2.15 12.81 37.47
N GLU A 156 2.98 13.19 36.49
CA GLU A 156 2.63 14.08 35.38
C GLU A 156 2.01 13.36 34.17
N LEU A 157 1.89 12.03 34.20
CA LEU A 157 1.29 11.18 33.15
C LEU A 157 -0.22 11.00 33.36
#